data_AF-A0A1H0JW83-F1
#
_entry.id   AF-A0A1H0JW83-F1
#
_cell.length_a   1.000
_cell.length_b   1.000
_cell.length_c   1.000
_cell.angle_alpha   90.00
_cell.angle_beta   90.00
_cell.angle_gamma   90.00
#
_symmetry.space_group_name_H-M   'P 1'
#
loop_
_entity.id
_entity.type
_entity.pdbx_description
1 polymer ?
#
loop_
_entity_poly.entity_id
_entity_poly.type
_entity_poly.pdbx_seq_one_letter_code
_entity_poly.pdbx_strand_id
1 'polypeptide(L)' 'MSTPTETGDVTGTKDKDYNLIWFTEQCLSNALRLETYIQDAEREGDSELAELFRKAQSDSRKGAERGKALLGTRMRG' A
#
# COMPACT_ATOMS: atom_id res chain seq x y z
N MET A 1 -4.78 -19.63 -21.83
CA MET A 1 -3.77 -19.54 -20.76
C MET A 1 -3.16 -18.16 -20.87
N SER A 2 -3.64 -17.19 -20.08
CA SER A 2 -3.09 -15.82 -20.09
C SER A 2 -2.05 -15.72 -18.99
N THR A 3 -0.78 -15.62 -19.36
CA THR A 3 0.34 -15.42 -18.45
C THR A 3 0.28 -14.00 -17.86
N PRO A 4 0.57 -13.81 -16.55
CA PRO A 4 0.59 -12.49 -15.97
C PRO A 4 1.73 -11.68 -16.60
N THR A 5 1.43 -10.46 -17.03
CA THR A 5 2.40 -9.48 -17.52
C THR A 5 3.47 -9.28 -16.45
N GLU A 6 4.67 -9.85 -16.67
CA GLU A 6 5.85 -9.53 -15.87
C GLU A 6 6.11 -8.02 -16.01
N THR A 7 6.21 -7.30 -14.90
CA THR A 7 6.53 -5.86 -14.84
C THR A 7 7.90 -5.49 -15.45
N GLY A 8 8.65 -6.46 -15.98
CA GLY A 8 9.98 -6.29 -16.57
C GLY A 8 10.02 -5.69 -17.98
N ASP A 9 8.88 -5.62 -18.69
CA ASP A 9 8.85 -5.16 -20.10
C ASP A 9 8.87 -3.64 -20.29
N VAL A 10 8.58 -2.83 -19.26
CA VAL A 10 8.45 -1.36 -19.44
C VAL A 10 9.79 -0.63 -19.46
N THR A 11 10.82 -1.14 -18.76
CA THR A 11 12.15 -0.49 -18.67
C THR A 11 13.30 -1.37 -19.13
N GLY A 12 13.05 -2.64 -19.50
CA GLY A 12 14.09 -3.57 -19.98
C GLY A 12 15.08 -4.04 -18.91
N THR A 13 14.92 -3.63 -17.65
CA THR A 13 15.74 -4.09 -16.51
C THR A 13 14.83 -4.74 -15.47
N LYS A 14 15.09 -6.00 -15.09
CA LYS A 14 14.37 -6.66 -13.98
C LYS A 14 14.75 -5.99 -12.67
N ASP A 15 13.98 -5.01 -12.24
CA ASP A 15 14.10 -4.44 -10.91
C ASP A 15 13.40 -5.38 -9.90
N LYS A 16 14.24 -6.15 -9.18
CA LYS A 16 13.81 -7.11 -8.15
C LYS A 16 13.08 -6.45 -6.98
N ASP A 17 13.25 -5.14 -6.79
CA ASP A 17 12.73 -4.36 -5.68
C ASP A 17 11.56 -3.46 -6.09
N TYR A 18 11.40 -3.15 -7.37
CA TYR A 18 10.34 -2.29 -7.91
C TYR A 18 8.95 -2.63 -7.36
N ASN A 19 8.53 -3.89 -7.46
CA ASN A 19 7.20 -4.31 -6.98
C ASN A 19 7.04 -4.10 -5.46
N LEU A 20 8.13 -4.25 -4.70
CA LEU A 20 8.12 -4.05 -3.25
C LEU A 20 8.13 -2.57 -2.88
N ILE A 21 8.87 -1.73 -3.63
CA ILE A 21 8.86 -0.27 -3.50
C ILE A 21 7.45 0.25 -3.79
N TRP A 22 6.88 -0.14 -4.94
CA TRP A 22 5.53 0.22 -5.33
C TRP A 22 4.50 -0.22 -4.28
N PHE A 23 4.56 -1.48 -3.82
CA PHE A 23 3.66 -1.97 -2.77
C PHE A 23 3.75 -1.12 -1.49
N THR A 24 4.96 -0.81 -1.04
CA THR A 24 5.20 -0.02 0.18
C THR A 24 4.64 1.40 0.02
N GLU A 25 4.87 2.01 -1.13
CA GLU A 25 4.38 3.35 -1.47
C GLU A 25 2.84 3.39 -1.54
N GLN A 26 2.20 2.40 -2.17
CA GLN A 26 0.74 2.29 -2.21
C GLN A 26 0.14 2.10 -0.81
N CYS A 27 0.74 1.29 0.06
CA CYS A 27 0.30 1.16 1.45
C CYS A 27 0.38 2.47 2.23
N LEU A 28 1.48 3.22 2.09
CA LEU A 28 1.66 4.53 2.75
C LEU A 28 0.65 5.57 2.22
N SER A 29 0.53 5.66 0.90
CA SER A 29 -0.41 6.57 0.22
C SER A 29 -1.85 6.30 0.61
N ASN A 30 -2.25 5.02 0.65
CA ASN A 30 -3.59 4.63 1.04
C ASN A 30 -3.87 4.92 2.53
N ALA A 31 -2.91 4.66 3.42
CA ALA A 31 -3.08 4.96 4.85
C ALA A 31 -3.32 6.47 5.09
N LEU A 32 -2.65 7.34 4.34
CA LEU A 32 -2.86 8.78 4.41
C LEU A 32 -4.23 9.17 3.82
N ARG A 33 -4.56 8.67 2.62
CA ARG A 33 -5.85 8.96 1.96
C ARG A 33 -7.05 8.56 2.81
N LEU A 34 -6.98 7.40 3.47
CA LEU A 34 -8.06 6.92 4.33
C LEU A 34 -8.32 7.81 5.54
N GLU A 35 -7.37 8.66 5.97
CA GLU A 35 -7.61 9.63 7.04
C GLU A 35 -8.69 10.64 6.65
N THR A 36 -8.64 11.16 5.42
CA THR A 36 -9.69 12.04 4.89
C THR A 36 -11.03 11.31 4.79
N TYR A 37 -11.03 10.07 4.30
CA TYR A 37 -12.27 9.31 4.12
C TYR A 37 -12.93 8.95 5.45
N ILE A 38 -12.14 8.69 6.50
CA ILE A 38 -12.65 8.50 7.86
C ILE A 38 -13.33 9.79 8.35
N GLN A 39 -12.68 10.95 8.17
CA GLN A 39 -13.23 12.25 8.58
C GLN A 39 -14.53 12.60 7.84
N ASP A 40 -14.61 12.30 6.55
CA ASP A 40 -15.80 12.54 5.75
C ASP A 40 -16.96 11.64 6.21
N ALA A 41 -16.71 10.34 6.42
CA ALA A 41 -17.71 9.41 6.94
C ALA A 41 -18.20 9.80 8.35
N GLU A 42 -17.29 10.25 9.23
CA GLU A 42 -17.64 10.78 10.56
C GLU A 42 -18.54 12.02 10.46
N ARG A 43 -18.25 12.94 9.52
CA ARG A 43 -19.04 14.16 9.30
C ARG A 43 -20.45 13.86 8.79
N GLU A 44 -20.57 12.82 7.95
CA GLU A 44 -21.86 12.36 7.41
C GLU A 44 -22.64 11.48 8.41
N GLY A 45 -22.03 11.10 9.53
CA GLY A 45 -22.64 10.23 10.54
C GLY A 45 -22.64 8.75 10.18
N ASP A 46 -21.91 8.36 9.13
CA ASP A 46 -21.80 6.97 8.68
C ASP A 46 -20.73 6.22 9.49
N SER A 47 -21.16 5.67 10.62
CA SER A 47 -20.28 4.98 11.56
C SER A 47 -19.75 3.64 11.02
N GLU A 48 -20.53 2.95 10.17
CA GLU A 48 -20.11 1.68 9.57
C GLU A 48 -18.99 1.91 8.56
N LEU A 49 -19.14 2.93 7.71
CA LEU A 49 -18.15 3.30 6.72
C LEU A 49 -16.86 3.83 7.36
N ALA A 50 -16.98 4.66 8.40
CA ALA A 50 -15.82 5.14 9.15
C ALA A 50 -15.02 3.97 9.77
N GLU A 51 -15.72 2.97 10.33
CA GLU A 51 -15.06 1.80 10.92
C GLU A 51 -14.41 0.89 9.87
N LEU A 52 -15.03 0.74 8.71
CA LEU A 52 -14.42 0.06 7.57
C LEU A 52 -13.10 0.73 7.17
N PHE A 53 -13.09 2.06 7.04
CA PHE A 53 -11.88 2.81 6.66
C PHE A 53 -10.80 2.77 7.74
N ARG A 54 -11.15 2.81 9.03
CA ARG A 54 -10.17 2.64 10.12
C ARG A 54 -9.47 1.29 10.07
N LYS A 55 -10.21 0.20 9.81
CA LYS A 55 -9.63 -1.14 9.62
C LYS A 55 -8.70 -1.17 8.41
N ALA A 56 -9.16 -0.67 7.27
CA ALA A 56 -8.35 -0.60 6.05
C ALA A 56 -7.07 0.26 6.24
N GLN A 57 -7.15 1.34 7.02
CA GLN A 57 -6.00 2.19 7.33
C GLN A 57 -4.99 1.45 8.20
N SER A 58 -5.46 0.73 9.22
CA SER A 58 -4.61 -0.11 10.08
C SER A 58 -3.86 -1.16 9.27
N ASP A 59 -4.54 -1.85 8.36
CA ASP A 59 -3.92 -2.88 7.53
C ASP A 59 -2.95 -2.29 6.50
N SER A 60 -3.26 -1.10 5.95
CA SER A 60 -2.34 -0.35 5.08
C SER A 60 -1.06 0.03 5.84
N ARG A 61 -1.16 0.51 7.08
CA ARG A 61 0.00 0.81 7.94
C ARG A 61 0.85 -0.43 8.21
N LYS A 62 0.22 -1.57 8.54
CA LYS A 62 0.93 -2.85 8.74
C LYS A 62 1.65 -3.30 7.47
N GLY A 63 1.01 -3.17 6.30
CA GLY A 63 1.60 -3.46 5.00
C GLY A 63 2.83 -2.60 4.73
N ALA A 64 2.73 -1.29 4.97
CA ALA A 64 3.84 -0.35 4.82
C ALA A 64 5.03 -0.69 5.74
N GLU A 65 4.79 -1.01 7.02
CA GLU A 65 5.88 -1.39 7.94
C GLU A 65 6.60 -2.66 7.49
N ARG A 66 5.86 -3.69 7.06
CA ARG A 66 6.45 -4.92 6.52
C ARG A 66 7.25 -4.66 5.24
N GLY A 67 6.72 -3.82 4.35
CA GLY A 67 7.38 -3.41 3.12
C GLY A 67 8.70 -2.69 3.39
N LYS A 68 8.69 -1.68 4.28
CA LYS A 68 9.89 -0.95 4.72
C LYS A 68 10.93 -1.87 5.35
N ALA A 69 10.53 -2.80 6.22
CA ALA A 69 11.45 -3.73 6.86
C ALA A 69 12.16 -4.64 5.84
N LEU A 70 11.41 -5.14 4.85
CA LEU A 70 11.98 -5.98 3.80
C LEU A 70 12.90 -5.19 2.86
N LEU A 71 12.51 -3.97 2.47
CA LEU A 71 13.38 -3.05 1.71
C LEU A 71 14.68 -2.75 2.47
N GLY A 72 14.59 -2.46 3.77
CA GLY A 72 15.75 -2.21 4.62
C GLY A 72 16.72 -3.39 4.66
N THR A 73 16.20 -4.62 4.65
CA THR A 73 17.03 -5.84 4.55
C THR A 73 17.70 -5.94 3.19
N ARG A 74 16.99 -5.65 2.09
CA ARG A 74 17.49 -5.80 0.72
C ARG A 74 18.47 -4.72 0.27
N MET A 75 18.42 -3.52 0.86
CA MET A 75 19.33 -2.42 0.53
C MET A 75 20.64 -2.45 1.34
N ARG A 76 20.70 -3.25 2.41
CA ARG A 76 21.89 -3.43 3.26
C ARG A 76 22.81 -4.57 2.79
N GLY A 77 22.37 -5.40 1.85
CA GLY A 77 23.15 -6.48 1.24
C GLY A 77 23.40 -6.21 -0.23
#